data_AF-A0A3E0QM81-F1
#
_entry.id   AF-A0A3E0QM81-F1
#
_cell.length_a   1.000
_cell.length_b   1.000
_cell.length_c   1.000
_cell.angle_alpha   90.00
_cell.angle_beta   90.00
_cell.angle_gamma   90.00
#
_symmetry.space_group_name_H-M   'P 1'
#
loop_
_entity.id
_entity.type
_entity.pdbx_description
1 polymer ?
#
loop_
_entity_poly.entity_id
_entity_poly.type
_entity_poly.pdbx_seq_one_letter_code
_entity_poly.pdbx_strand_id
1 'polypeptide(L)'
;MSLKIFPKKKNTAAEIVCNLSSINKIDLTNIKRALNDFGMVYFRNQNLTSKQYLSFAKKIGKPALYPRLKGLNKKFPQITVVQRKKKDKGPSFGEQFHTDSSYTKKPPKFTMLFSKLVPRKGLANTEFSSQYLAYENLPKKYKTQINKLSGTFSSKGPIAITTIERVKEKGKLNKELKANHKLVKTIGKKKSIYFSAGHFVGFNSRQNRKLNEL
;
A
#
# COMPACT_ATOMS: atom_id res chain seq x y z
N MET A 1 -27.87 5.25 7.08
CA MET A 1 -27.61 3.85 6.70
C MET A 1 -26.58 3.28 7.67
N SER A 2 -26.89 2.17 8.35
CA SER A 2 -25.95 1.50 9.25
C SER A 2 -24.80 0.84 8.46
N LEU A 3 -23.61 0.80 9.05
CA LEU A 3 -22.44 0.19 8.45
C LEU A 3 -22.62 -1.33 8.32
N LYS A 4 -22.37 -1.88 7.12
CA LYS A 4 -22.37 -3.33 6.84
C LYS A 4 -21.03 -3.76 6.24
N ILE A 5 -20.53 -4.92 6.65
CA ILE A 5 -19.25 -5.48 6.20
C ILE A 5 -19.52 -6.81 5.49
N PHE A 6 -19.05 -6.93 4.25
CA PHE A 6 -19.19 -8.13 3.41
C PHE A 6 -17.80 -8.69 3.08
N PRO A 7 -17.33 -9.70 3.82
CA PRO A 7 -16.07 -10.39 3.53
C PRO A 7 -16.05 -10.97 2.13
N LYS A 8 -14.87 -11.03 1.51
CA LYS A 8 -14.63 -11.69 0.23
C LYS A 8 -13.94 -13.03 0.43
N LYS A 9 -13.85 -13.81 -0.65
CA LYS A 9 -13.31 -15.19 -0.66
C LYS A 9 -12.01 -15.28 0.14
N LYS A 10 -11.91 -16.27 1.03
CA LYS A 10 -10.76 -16.52 1.92
C LYS A 10 -10.40 -15.34 2.84
N ASN A 11 -11.32 -14.42 3.11
CA ASN A 11 -11.09 -13.26 3.98
C ASN A 11 -9.89 -12.39 3.55
N THR A 12 -9.65 -12.26 2.23
CA THR A 12 -8.55 -11.44 1.68
C THR A 12 -8.91 -9.97 1.50
N ALA A 13 -10.20 -9.66 1.51
CA ALA A 13 -10.73 -8.32 1.42
C ALA A 13 -12.14 -8.26 2.03
N ALA A 14 -12.65 -7.05 2.29
CA ALA A 14 -14.07 -6.85 2.56
C ALA A 14 -14.62 -5.59 1.87
N GLU A 15 -15.87 -5.69 1.44
CA GLU A 15 -16.65 -4.54 1.03
C GLU A 15 -17.35 -3.95 2.24
N ILE A 16 -17.25 -2.64 2.43
CA ILE A 16 -17.93 -1.94 3.51
C ILE A 16 -18.96 -0.98 2.90
N VAL A 17 -20.23 -1.21 3.20
CA VAL A 17 -21.34 -0.38 2.76
C VAL A 17 -21.68 0.60 3.88
N CYS A 18 -21.39 1.88 3.65
CA CYS A 18 -21.71 2.99 4.54
C CYS A 18 -21.61 4.33 3.78
N ASN A 19 -21.99 5.44 4.44
CA ASN A 19 -21.69 6.79 3.98
C ASN A 19 -20.49 7.33 4.76
N LEU A 20 -19.32 7.44 4.11
CA LEU A 20 -18.08 7.89 4.76
C LEU A 20 -18.16 9.32 5.32
N SER A 21 -19.06 10.14 4.81
CA SER A 21 -19.27 11.52 5.30
C SER A 21 -19.97 11.58 6.65
N SER A 22 -20.65 10.52 7.08
CA SER A 22 -21.51 10.49 8.27
C SER A 22 -21.20 9.35 9.25
N ILE A 23 -20.01 8.74 9.17
CA ILE A 23 -19.62 7.66 10.10
C ILE A 23 -19.38 8.19 11.52
N ASN A 24 -19.81 7.41 12.51
CA ASN A 24 -19.57 7.67 13.93
C ASN A 24 -18.29 6.96 14.44
N LYS A 25 -18.02 7.04 15.76
CA LYS A 25 -16.85 6.42 16.39
C LYS A 25 -16.89 4.88 16.31
N ILE A 26 -18.06 4.27 16.47
CA ILE A 26 -18.25 2.82 16.42
C ILE A 26 -17.98 2.31 15.00
N ASP A 27 -18.52 2.98 13.99
CA ASP A 27 -18.26 2.69 12.57
C ASP A 27 -16.77 2.75 12.25
N LEU A 28 -16.08 3.79 12.72
CA LEU A 28 -14.64 3.96 12.52
C LEU A 28 -13.84 2.81 13.15
N THR A 29 -14.20 2.39 14.36
CA THR A 29 -13.58 1.23 15.03
C THR A 29 -13.81 -0.05 14.22
N ASN A 30 -15.03 -0.25 13.71
CA ASN A 30 -15.37 -1.40 12.87
C ASN A 30 -14.59 -1.40 11.55
N ILE A 31 -14.42 -0.25 10.90
CA ILE A 31 -13.62 -0.10 9.68
C ILE A 31 -12.15 -0.45 9.96
N LYS A 32 -11.57 0.08 11.05
CA LYS A 32 -10.18 -0.21 11.42
C LYS A 32 -9.95 -1.68 11.74
N ARG A 33 -10.91 -2.32 12.43
CA ARG A 33 -10.87 -3.76 12.71
C ARG A 33 -10.91 -4.56 11.40
N ALA A 34 -11.89 -4.29 10.53
CA ALA A 34 -12.00 -4.93 9.23
C ALA A 34 -10.72 -4.79 8.40
N LEU A 35 -10.11 -3.59 8.37
CA LEU A 35 -8.86 -3.38 7.64
C LEU A 35 -7.69 -4.20 8.21
N ASN A 36 -7.58 -4.33 9.54
CA ASN A 36 -6.55 -5.20 10.14
C ASN A 36 -6.81 -6.68 9.84
N ASP A 37 -8.08 -7.11 9.87
CA ASP A 37 -8.47 -8.51 9.71
C ASP A 37 -8.32 -8.99 8.27
N PHE A 38 -8.80 -8.19 7.30
CA PHE A 38 -8.81 -8.57 5.89
C PHE A 38 -7.56 -8.08 5.13
N GLY A 39 -6.88 -7.05 5.61
CA GLY A 39 -5.72 -6.42 4.93
C GLY A 39 -6.11 -5.46 3.80
N MET A 40 -7.30 -5.61 3.20
CA MET A 40 -7.86 -4.71 2.21
C MET A 40 -9.36 -4.52 2.45
N VAL A 41 -9.82 -3.27 2.39
CA VAL A 41 -11.27 -2.97 2.37
C VAL A 41 -11.56 -1.96 1.28
N TYR A 42 -12.77 -2.00 0.73
CA TYR A 42 -13.21 -1.01 -0.25
C TYR A 42 -14.64 -0.56 -0.01
N PHE A 43 -14.93 0.64 -0.49
CA PHE A 43 -16.21 1.31 -0.38
C PHE A 43 -16.67 1.69 -1.78
N ARG A 44 -17.89 1.28 -2.16
CA ARG A 44 -18.46 1.67 -3.45
C ARG A 44 -19.25 2.97 -3.32
N ASN A 45 -19.43 3.65 -4.46
CA ASN A 45 -20.35 4.78 -4.62
C ASN A 45 -20.12 5.94 -3.63
N GLN A 46 -18.86 6.21 -3.30
CA GLN A 46 -18.48 7.33 -2.45
C GLN A 46 -18.21 8.57 -3.32
N ASN A 47 -19.00 9.62 -3.16
CA ASN A 47 -18.78 10.90 -3.84
C ASN A 47 -18.19 11.93 -2.86
N LEU A 48 -16.88 11.88 -2.65
CA LEU A 48 -16.19 12.73 -1.67
C LEU A 48 -15.49 13.91 -2.36
N THR A 49 -15.60 15.09 -1.74
CA THR A 49 -14.70 16.20 -2.02
C THR A 49 -13.30 15.94 -1.46
N SER A 50 -12.27 16.64 -1.94
CA SER A 50 -10.91 16.54 -1.37
C SER A 50 -10.86 16.83 0.14
N LYS A 51 -11.74 17.73 0.63
CA LYS A 51 -11.87 18.03 2.07
C LYS A 51 -12.43 16.83 2.84
N GLN A 52 -13.50 16.21 2.35
CA GLN A 52 -14.10 15.03 2.98
C GLN A 52 -13.16 13.82 2.93
N TYR A 53 -12.50 13.60 1.79
CA TYR A 53 -11.49 12.55 1.63
C TYR A 53 -10.36 12.69 2.65
N LEU A 54 -9.77 13.89 2.78
CA LEU A 54 -8.72 14.14 3.76
C LEU A 54 -9.24 14.07 5.20
N SER A 55 -10.47 14.51 5.47
CA SER A 55 -11.10 14.39 6.78
C SER A 55 -11.25 12.92 7.20
N PHE A 56 -11.72 12.06 6.29
CA PHE A 56 -11.79 10.63 6.54
C PHE A 56 -10.41 10.01 6.75
N ALA A 57 -9.41 10.38 5.92
CA ALA A 57 -8.02 9.95 6.11
C ALA A 57 -7.52 10.23 7.54
N LYS A 58 -7.78 11.45 8.06
CA LYS A 58 -7.40 11.89 9.40
C LYS A 58 -8.08 11.09 10.52
N LYS A 59 -9.30 10.60 10.31
CA LYS A 59 -9.99 9.70 11.24
C LYS A 59 -9.32 8.32 11.29
N ILE A 60 -8.80 7.85 10.16
CA ILE A 60 -8.08 6.57 10.06
C ILE A 60 -6.70 6.67 10.72
N GLY A 61 -5.94 7.73 10.46
CA GLY A 61 -4.62 7.99 11.06
C GLY A 61 -4.02 9.33 10.61
N LYS A 62 -2.76 9.60 10.97
CA LYS A 62 -2.05 10.82 10.54
C LYS A 62 -1.63 10.70 9.07
N PRO A 63 -2.16 11.51 8.13
CA PRO A 63 -1.73 11.45 6.73
C PRO A 63 -0.27 11.89 6.58
N ALA A 64 0.52 11.08 5.88
CA ALA A 64 1.91 11.40 5.58
C ALA A 64 2.02 12.23 4.29
N LEU A 65 3.05 13.07 4.20
CA LEU A 65 3.43 13.67 2.93
C LEU A 65 4.21 12.63 2.13
N TYR A 66 3.78 12.38 0.89
CA TYR A 66 4.52 11.47 0.02
C TYR A 66 5.91 12.07 -0.28
N PRO A 67 7.00 11.31 -0.06
CA PRO A 67 8.34 11.87 -0.20
C PRO A 67 8.66 12.24 -1.64
N ARG A 68 8.12 11.51 -2.63
CA ARG A 68 8.55 11.60 -4.03
C ARG A 68 7.76 12.59 -4.88
N LEU A 69 6.49 12.83 -4.56
CA LEU A 69 5.60 13.68 -5.37
C LEU A 69 5.06 14.84 -4.54
N LYS A 70 4.79 15.96 -5.23
CA LYS A 70 4.01 17.08 -4.68
C LYS A 70 2.56 16.62 -4.44
N GLY A 71 1.92 17.25 -3.45
CA GLY A 71 0.49 17.04 -3.21
C GLY A 71 -0.39 17.68 -4.29
N LEU A 72 -1.69 17.49 -4.16
CA LEU A 72 -2.71 17.92 -5.11
C LEU A 72 -2.64 19.43 -5.36
N ASN A 73 -2.56 20.23 -4.30
CA ASN A 73 -2.36 21.68 -4.33
C ASN A 73 -1.94 22.20 -2.93
N LYS A 74 -1.74 23.51 -2.78
CA LYS A 74 -1.37 24.15 -1.51
C LYS A 74 -2.35 23.85 -0.36
N LYS A 75 -3.64 23.70 -0.67
CA LYS A 75 -4.71 23.43 0.32
C LYS A 75 -4.76 21.95 0.74
N PHE A 76 -4.34 21.04 -0.14
CA PHE A 76 -4.34 19.59 0.11
C PHE A 76 -2.99 18.93 -0.21
N PRO A 77 -1.91 19.33 0.48
CA PRO A 77 -0.57 18.82 0.19
C PRO A 77 -0.39 17.34 0.54
N GLN A 78 -1.27 16.76 1.37
CA GLN A 78 -1.24 15.34 1.72
C GLN A 78 -1.90 14.41 0.69
N ILE A 79 -2.64 14.96 -0.29
CA ILE A 79 -3.27 14.14 -1.32
C ILE A 79 -2.30 14.02 -2.50
N THR A 80 -1.83 12.82 -2.82
CA THR A 80 -1.01 12.59 -4.01
C THR A 80 -1.89 12.16 -5.17
N VAL A 81 -1.66 12.74 -6.35
CA VAL A 81 -2.41 12.38 -7.57
C VAL A 81 -1.68 11.26 -8.30
N VAL A 82 -2.35 10.12 -8.43
CA VAL A 82 -1.95 9.01 -9.30
C VAL A 82 -2.77 9.11 -10.58
N GLN A 83 -2.11 9.41 -11.70
CA GLN A 83 -2.76 9.64 -12.99
C GLN A 83 -1.88 9.09 -14.12
N ARG A 84 -2.52 8.47 -15.10
CA ARG A 84 -1.98 8.17 -16.43
C ARG A 84 -2.67 9.04 -17.46
N LYS A 85 -1.91 9.73 -18.31
CA LYS A 85 -2.42 10.55 -19.42
C LYS A 85 -2.33 9.76 -20.73
N LYS A 86 -3.15 10.12 -21.72
CA LYS A 86 -3.13 9.48 -23.06
C LYS A 86 -1.75 9.54 -23.75
N LYS A 87 -0.98 10.59 -23.47
CA LYS A 87 0.36 10.80 -24.05
C LYS A 87 1.49 10.08 -23.32
N ASP A 88 1.23 9.52 -22.14
CA ASP A 88 2.22 8.78 -21.36
C ASP A 88 2.59 7.50 -22.12
N LYS A 89 3.89 7.26 -22.29
CA LYS A 89 4.41 6.11 -23.06
C LYS A 89 5.06 5.07 -22.16
N GLY A 90 5.48 5.47 -20.95
CA GLY A 90 6.07 4.57 -19.97
C GLY A 90 5.05 3.69 -19.23
N PRO A 91 5.53 2.83 -18.33
CA PRO A 91 4.67 2.03 -17.46
C PRO A 91 3.85 2.91 -16.52
N SER A 92 2.71 2.39 -16.10
CA SER A 92 1.83 3.04 -15.14
C SER A 92 2.49 3.14 -13.78
N PHE A 93 2.20 4.23 -13.06
CA PHE A 93 2.74 4.42 -11.72
C PHE A 93 2.35 3.26 -10.80
N GLY A 94 3.34 2.56 -10.25
CA GLY A 94 3.11 1.41 -9.37
C GLY A 94 2.82 0.09 -10.10
N GLU A 95 3.09 -0.01 -11.40
CA GLU A 95 2.90 -1.22 -12.21
C GLU A 95 3.97 -2.28 -11.89
N GLN A 96 3.81 -2.95 -10.75
CA GLN A 96 4.53 -4.13 -10.25
C GLN A 96 3.99 -4.48 -8.85
N PHE A 97 4.10 -5.73 -8.38
CA PHE A 97 3.77 -6.03 -6.98
C PHE A 97 4.73 -5.33 -6.01
N HIS A 98 4.18 -4.54 -5.11
CA HIS A 98 4.93 -3.76 -4.12
C HIS A 98 4.11 -3.48 -2.85
N THR A 99 4.79 -3.01 -1.81
CA THR A 99 4.16 -2.29 -0.69
C THR A 99 4.70 -0.87 -0.65
N ASP A 100 3.80 0.10 -0.51
CA ASP A 100 4.14 1.51 -0.61
C ASP A 100 5.23 1.93 0.38
N SER A 101 6.22 2.66 -0.13
CA SER A 101 7.24 3.33 0.68
C SER A 101 7.97 2.42 1.68
N SER A 102 8.15 1.14 1.34
CA SER A 102 8.92 0.20 2.15
C SER A 102 10.39 0.57 2.30
N TYR A 103 10.87 1.52 1.52
CA TYR A 103 12.20 2.13 1.61
C TYR A 103 12.32 3.23 2.69
N THR A 104 11.28 3.46 3.50
CA THR A 104 11.30 4.44 4.60
C THR A 104 11.45 3.75 5.94
N LYS A 105 12.12 4.39 6.92
CA LYS A 105 12.32 3.81 8.27
C LYS A 105 11.00 3.47 8.97
N LYS A 106 9.96 4.27 8.74
CA LYS A 106 8.60 4.09 9.27
C LYS A 106 7.61 4.06 8.10
N PRO A 107 7.43 2.89 7.44
CA PRO A 107 6.51 2.74 6.31
C PRO A 107 5.07 3.10 6.71
N PRO A 108 4.25 3.56 5.74
CA PRO A 108 2.84 3.84 6.01
C PRO A 108 2.14 2.57 6.52
N LYS A 109 1.29 2.74 7.55
CA LYS A 109 0.46 1.65 8.06
C LYS A 109 -0.65 1.29 7.07
N PHE A 110 -1.21 2.30 6.41
CA PHE A 110 -2.30 2.16 5.45
C PHE A 110 -2.07 3.11 4.27
N THR A 111 -2.46 2.66 3.09
CA THR A 111 -2.64 3.50 1.90
C THR A 111 -4.13 3.60 1.61
N MET A 112 -4.58 4.80 1.23
CA MET A 112 -5.94 5.02 0.79
C MET A 112 -5.91 5.57 -0.65
N LEU A 113 -6.76 4.99 -1.51
CA LEU A 113 -6.91 5.39 -2.89
C LEU A 113 -8.38 5.78 -3.15
N PHE A 114 -8.58 6.85 -3.92
CA PHE A 114 -9.91 7.31 -4.31
C PHE A 114 -9.98 7.51 -5.83
N SER A 115 -10.86 6.74 -6.46
CA SER A 115 -11.08 6.78 -7.90
C SER A 115 -11.85 8.04 -8.28
N LYS A 116 -11.21 8.95 -9.04
CA LYS A 116 -11.86 10.17 -9.55
C LYS A 116 -12.27 10.06 -11.01
N LEU A 117 -11.36 9.58 -11.86
CA LEU A 117 -11.59 9.29 -13.27
C LEU A 117 -11.03 7.90 -13.54
N VAL A 118 -11.85 7.01 -14.08
CA VAL A 118 -11.48 5.61 -14.34
C VAL A 118 -11.81 5.26 -15.80
N PRO A 119 -10.94 4.51 -16.50
CA PRO A 119 -11.23 4.04 -17.84
C PRO A 119 -12.32 2.96 -17.81
N ARG A 120 -12.69 2.46 -19.00
CA ARG A 120 -13.60 1.31 -19.12
C ARG A 120 -13.11 0.13 -18.28
N LYS A 121 -14.06 -0.64 -17.77
CA LYS A 121 -13.82 -1.82 -16.93
C LYS A 121 -12.77 -2.73 -17.57
N GLY A 122 -11.81 -3.19 -16.76
CA GLY A 122 -10.74 -4.10 -17.19
C GLY A 122 -9.43 -3.41 -17.61
N LEU A 123 -9.44 -2.11 -17.90
CA LEU A 123 -8.24 -1.43 -18.41
C LEU A 123 -7.27 -0.91 -17.34
N ALA A 124 -7.71 -0.81 -16.09
CA ALA A 124 -6.91 -0.24 -15.00
C ALA A 124 -7.25 -0.91 -13.65
N ASN A 125 -7.31 -2.24 -13.66
CA ASN A 125 -7.52 -3.00 -12.43
C ASN A 125 -6.36 -2.77 -11.45
N THR A 126 -6.65 -2.83 -10.16
CA THR A 126 -5.63 -2.87 -9.11
C THR A 126 -5.68 -4.22 -8.45
N GLU A 127 -4.57 -4.95 -8.50
CA GLU A 127 -4.45 -6.27 -7.90
C GLU A 127 -3.87 -6.18 -6.49
N PHE A 128 -4.35 -7.06 -5.60
CA PHE A 128 -3.89 -7.17 -4.23
C PHE A 128 -3.55 -8.62 -3.92
N SER A 129 -2.49 -8.84 -3.14
CA SER A 129 -2.07 -10.16 -2.68
C SER A 129 -2.01 -10.20 -1.15
N SER A 130 -2.75 -11.14 -0.55
CA SER A 130 -2.81 -11.27 0.91
C SER A 130 -1.53 -11.88 1.47
N GLN A 131 -0.73 -11.04 2.13
CA GLN A 131 0.50 -11.49 2.77
C GLN A 131 0.27 -12.25 4.08
N TYR A 132 -0.94 -12.19 4.65
CA TYR A 132 -1.37 -13.07 5.73
C TYR A 132 -1.51 -14.51 5.24
N LEU A 133 -2.27 -14.71 4.17
CA LEU A 133 -2.45 -16.04 3.59
C LEU A 133 -1.14 -16.58 3.00
N ALA A 134 -0.32 -15.72 2.39
CA ALA A 134 0.99 -16.11 1.91
C ALA A 134 1.87 -16.66 3.05
N TYR A 135 1.87 -15.99 4.22
CA TYR A 135 2.57 -16.52 5.39
C TYR A 135 1.94 -17.81 5.90
N GLU A 136 0.62 -17.86 6.05
CA GLU A 136 -0.11 -19.01 6.59
C GLU A 136 0.14 -20.29 5.77
N ASN A 137 0.10 -20.20 4.45
CA ASN A 137 0.29 -21.32 3.54
C ASN A 137 1.77 -21.65 3.26
N LEU A 138 2.70 -20.86 3.78
CA LEU A 138 4.12 -21.12 3.60
C LEU A 138 4.54 -22.39 4.37
N PRO A 139 5.28 -23.34 3.77
CA PRO A 139 5.78 -24.51 4.47
C PRO A 139 6.62 -24.15 5.71
N LYS A 140 6.53 -24.99 6.75
CA LYS A 140 7.19 -24.75 8.06
C LYS A 140 8.69 -24.44 7.91
N LYS A 141 9.39 -25.14 7.01
CA LYS A 141 10.83 -24.92 6.75
C LYS A 141 11.12 -23.47 6.34
N TYR A 142 10.34 -22.93 5.41
CA TYR A 142 10.52 -21.57 4.92
C TYR A 142 10.08 -20.53 5.93
N LYS A 143 8.99 -20.78 6.69
CA LYS A 143 8.60 -19.92 7.83
C LYS A 143 9.76 -19.73 8.81
N THR A 144 10.42 -20.83 9.21
CA THR A 144 11.57 -20.78 10.12
C THR A 144 12.72 -19.97 9.55
N GLN A 145 12.99 -20.09 8.26
CA GLN A 145 14.03 -19.32 7.56
C GLN A 145 13.68 -17.83 7.52
N ILE A 146 12.54 -17.45 6.92
CA ILE A 146 12.19 -16.04 6.69
C ILE A 146 11.96 -15.25 7.99
N ASN A 147 11.58 -15.91 9.09
CA ASN A 147 11.44 -15.28 10.40
C ASN A 147 12.76 -14.65 10.91
N LYS A 148 13.91 -15.16 10.44
CA LYS A 148 15.25 -14.69 10.83
C LYS A 148 15.81 -13.65 9.84
N LEU A 149 15.16 -13.46 8.70
CA LEU A 149 15.67 -12.61 7.62
C LEU A 149 15.17 -11.17 7.73
N SER A 150 16.02 -10.26 7.26
CA SER A 150 15.65 -8.89 6.94
C SER A 150 16.18 -8.51 5.56
N GLY A 151 15.49 -7.58 4.91
CA GLY A 151 15.84 -7.07 3.58
C GLY A 151 16.11 -5.57 3.61
N THR A 152 16.96 -5.12 2.69
CA THR A 152 17.09 -3.72 2.31
C THR A 152 16.07 -3.39 1.23
N PHE A 153 15.36 -2.29 1.39
CA PHE A 153 14.41 -1.75 0.42
C PHE A 153 14.85 -0.37 -0.02
N SER A 154 14.79 -0.09 -1.32
CA SER A 154 15.20 1.18 -1.92
C SER A 154 14.08 1.85 -2.73
N SER A 155 14.04 3.18 -2.64
CA SER A 155 13.26 4.04 -3.54
C SER A 155 13.73 4.01 -5.00
N LYS A 156 14.92 3.46 -5.25
CA LYS A 156 15.48 3.15 -6.57
C LYS A 156 15.45 1.65 -6.90
N GLY A 157 14.65 0.86 -6.19
CA GLY A 157 14.42 -0.55 -6.54
C GLY A 157 13.74 -0.71 -7.91
N PRO A 158 13.47 -1.96 -8.34
CA PRO A 158 12.96 -2.27 -9.68
C PRO A 158 11.77 -1.42 -10.16
N ILE A 159 10.84 -1.08 -9.27
CA ILE A 159 9.63 -0.31 -9.62
C ILE A 159 9.91 1.16 -9.93
N ALA A 160 11.11 1.66 -9.65
CA ALA A 160 11.44 3.09 -9.82
C ALA A 160 11.23 3.58 -11.25
N ILE A 161 11.33 2.70 -12.25
CA ILE A 161 11.03 3.00 -13.66
C ILE A 161 9.61 3.54 -13.85
N THR A 162 8.65 3.07 -13.06
CA THR A 162 7.24 3.52 -13.08
C THR A 162 7.03 4.94 -12.56
N THR A 163 8.05 5.50 -11.91
CA THR A 163 7.96 6.83 -11.31
C THR A 163 8.55 7.93 -12.18
N ILE A 164 9.28 7.58 -13.25
CA ILE A 164 10.09 8.52 -14.05
C ILE A 164 9.22 9.68 -14.57
N GLU A 165 8.13 9.39 -15.26
CA GLU A 165 7.25 10.42 -15.84
C GLU A 165 6.61 11.30 -14.75
N ARG A 166 6.11 10.68 -13.67
CA ARG A 166 5.46 11.42 -12.57
C ARG A 166 6.46 12.30 -11.81
N VAL A 167 7.69 11.85 -11.64
CA VAL A 167 8.77 12.61 -10.99
C VAL A 167 9.23 13.77 -11.88
N LYS A 168 9.30 13.59 -13.20
CA LYS A 168 9.55 14.71 -14.12
C LYS A 168 8.49 15.81 -13.99
N GLU A 169 7.21 15.45 -13.87
CA GLU A 169 6.13 16.44 -13.81
C GLU A 169 5.89 17.04 -12.42
N LYS A 170 5.99 16.22 -11.37
CA LYS A 170 5.51 16.53 -10.01
C LYS A 170 6.51 16.14 -8.93
N GLY A 171 7.72 15.77 -9.31
CA GLY A 171 8.74 15.28 -8.40
C GLY A 171 9.23 16.31 -7.40
N LYS A 172 9.88 15.79 -6.37
CA LYS A 172 10.74 16.54 -5.45
C LYS A 172 12.18 16.04 -5.63
N LEU A 173 13.15 16.95 -5.59
CA LEU A 173 14.57 16.62 -5.46
C LEU A 173 14.74 15.73 -4.21
N ASN A 174 15.20 14.49 -4.40
CA ASN A 174 15.36 13.57 -3.29
C ASN A 174 16.56 12.65 -3.51
N LYS A 175 17.39 12.57 -2.48
CA LYS A 175 18.35 11.48 -2.30
C LYS A 175 17.61 10.14 -2.28
N GLU A 176 18.32 9.09 -2.67
CA GLU A 176 17.81 7.74 -2.54
C GLU A 176 17.49 7.45 -1.08
N LEU A 177 16.28 6.93 -0.84
CA LEU A 177 15.87 6.40 0.45
C LEU A 177 16.11 4.90 0.46
N LYS A 178 16.72 4.41 1.54
CA LYS A 178 16.86 2.99 1.85
C LYS A 178 16.42 2.71 3.27
N ALA A 179 15.80 1.56 3.50
CA ALA A 179 15.44 1.09 4.82
C ALA A 179 15.54 -0.43 4.94
N ASN A 180 15.84 -0.88 6.16
CA ASN A 180 15.97 -2.29 6.50
C ASN A 180 14.75 -2.75 7.29
N HIS A 181 14.14 -3.85 6.86
CA HIS A 181 12.97 -4.41 7.53
C HIS A 181 13.03 -5.93 7.63
N LYS A 182 12.50 -6.47 8.74
CA LYS A 182 12.23 -7.92 8.85
C LYS A 182 11.26 -8.35 7.75
N LEU A 183 11.49 -9.55 7.20
CA LEU A 183 10.64 -10.11 6.15
C LEU A 183 9.35 -10.73 6.67
N VAL A 184 9.20 -10.80 8.00
CA VAL A 184 7.97 -11.20 8.67
C VAL A 184 7.58 -10.10 9.65
N LYS A 185 6.31 -9.70 9.61
CA LYS A 185 5.71 -8.76 10.55
C LYS A 185 4.58 -9.43 11.32
N THR A 186 4.41 -9.00 12.57
CA THR A 186 3.27 -9.37 13.41
C THR A 186 2.31 -8.20 13.47
N ILE A 187 1.04 -8.43 13.15
CA ILE A 187 -0.04 -7.45 13.20
C ILE A 187 -1.16 -8.05 14.06
N GLY A 188 -1.30 -7.54 15.29
CA GLY A 188 -2.16 -8.18 16.29
C GLY A 188 -1.72 -9.62 16.53
N LYS A 189 -2.64 -10.58 16.32
CA LYS A 189 -2.38 -12.02 16.45
C LYS A 189 -1.90 -12.68 15.14
N LYS A 190 -1.86 -11.95 14.02
CA LYS A 190 -1.52 -12.49 12.69
C LYS A 190 -0.06 -12.22 12.35
N LYS A 191 0.53 -13.11 11.55
CA LYS A 191 1.83 -12.90 10.90
C LYS A 191 1.64 -12.67 9.41
N SER A 192 2.45 -11.80 8.83
CA SER A 192 2.46 -11.51 7.39
C SER A 192 3.87 -11.57 6.84
N ILE A 193 4.00 -11.99 5.58
CA ILE A 193 5.19 -11.71 4.80
C ILE A 193 5.26 -10.19 4.58
N TYR A 194 6.43 -9.59 4.75
CA TYR A 194 6.68 -8.18 4.45
C TYR A 194 7.77 -8.11 3.38
N PHE A 195 7.33 -8.24 2.14
CA PHE A 195 8.18 -8.23 0.97
C PHE A 195 7.57 -7.36 -0.13
N SER A 196 8.43 -6.63 -0.83
CA SER A 196 8.05 -5.71 -1.89
C SER A 196 9.02 -5.91 -3.04
N ALA A 197 8.66 -6.75 -4.00
CA ALA A 197 9.53 -7.05 -5.15
C ALA A 197 9.99 -5.76 -5.84
N GLY A 198 9.08 -4.80 -6.02
CA GLY A 198 9.41 -3.50 -6.60
C GLY A 198 10.44 -2.64 -5.84
N HIS A 199 10.69 -2.91 -4.55
CA HIS A 199 11.59 -2.11 -3.72
C HIS A 199 12.74 -2.90 -3.11
N PHE A 200 12.68 -4.21 -3.06
CA PHE A 200 13.70 -5.05 -2.46
C PHE A 200 14.99 -5.00 -3.29
N VAL A 201 16.14 -4.84 -2.62
CA VAL A 201 17.45 -4.77 -3.28
C VAL A 201 18.49 -5.73 -2.69
N GLY A 202 18.12 -6.52 -1.69
CA GLY A 202 19.00 -7.54 -1.11
C GLY A 202 18.67 -7.88 0.33
N PHE A 203 19.18 -9.04 0.79
CA PHE A 203 19.09 -9.45 2.18
C PHE A 203 20.20 -8.80 3.02
N ASN A 204 19.93 -8.57 4.31
CA ASN A 204 20.87 -7.94 5.23
C ASN A 204 21.76 -8.94 6.00
N SER A 205 21.74 -10.22 5.65
CA SER A 205 22.45 -11.25 6.41
C SER A 205 23.90 -11.43 5.95
N ARG A 206 24.82 -11.64 6.91
CA ARG A 206 26.18 -12.18 6.65
C ARG A 206 26.17 -13.57 5.96
N GLN A 207 25.00 -14.22 5.82
CA GLN A 207 24.80 -15.50 5.13
C GLN A 207 24.54 -15.33 3.61
N ASN A 208 25.21 -14.38 2.96
CA ASN A 208 25.04 -14.05 1.53
C ASN A 208 25.41 -15.18 0.53
N ARG A 209 25.82 -16.37 0.98
CA ARG A 209 26.27 -17.46 0.11
C ARG A 209 25.26 -18.57 -0.18
N LYS A 210 24.12 -18.66 0.53
CA LYS A 210 23.18 -19.81 0.38
C LYS A 210 21.75 -19.47 -0.04
N LEU A 211 21.42 -18.19 -0.26
CA LEU A 211 20.06 -17.76 -0.64
C LEU A 211 19.94 -17.32 -2.11
N ASN A 212 21.03 -17.31 -2.88
CA ASN A 212 21.02 -16.98 -4.31
C ASN A 212 20.69 -18.18 -5.22
N GLU A 213 20.31 -19.33 -4.63
CA GLU A 213 19.98 -20.58 -5.34
C GLU A 213 18.51 -21.00 -5.16
N LEU A 214 17.65 -20.10 -4.67
CA LEU A 214 16.18 -20.27 -4.62
C LEU A 214 15.50 -19.34 -5.62
#